data_AF-A0A954YYZ8-F1
#
_entry.id   AF-A0A954YYZ8-F1
#
_cell.length_a   1.000
_cell.length_b   1.000
_cell.length_c   1.000
_cell.angle_alpha   90.00
_cell.angle_beta   90.00
_cell.angle_gamma   90.00
#
_symmetry.space_group_name_H-M   'P 1'
#
loop_
_entity.id
_entity.type
_entity.pdbx_description
1 polymer ?
#
loop_
_entity_poly.entity_id
_entity_poly.type
_entity_poly.pdbx_seq_one_letter_code
_entity_poly.pdbx_strand_id
1 'polypeptide(L)' 'LDEIRAMRRERNFSEFSIAQLAGAVAQAFAICAVCFGLYWAINGDANSSTLALLTAIVFQIMALTGFMISKRR' A
#
# COMPACT_ATOMS: atom_id res chain seq x y z
N LEU A 1 30.21 -21.47 -5.74
CA LEU A 1 29.46 -20.54 -6.62
C LEU A 1 27.93 -20.68 -6.45
N ASP A 2 27.43 -21.88 -6.16
CA ASP A 2 25.99 -22.11 -5.97
C ASP A 2 25.41 -21.57 -4.67
N GLU A 3 26.18 -21.55 -3.57
CA GLU A 3 25.76 -20.91 -2.30
C GLU A 3 25.52 -19.40 -2.43
N ILE A 4 26.33 -18.71 -3.25
CA ILE A 4 26.14 -17.27 -3.52
C ILE A 4 24.87 -17.03 -4.33
N ARG A 5 24.51 -17.96 -5.24
CA ARG A 5 23.25 -17.90 -6.01
C ARG A 5 22.03 -18.22 -5.15
N ALA A 6 22.16 -19.16 -4.20
CA ALA A 6 21.11 -19.49 -3.24
C ALA A 6 20.81 -18.30 -2.31
N MET A 7 21.85 -17.68 -1.72
CA MET A 7 21.69 -16.49 -0.88
C MET A 7 21.08 -15.31 -1.65
N ARG A 8 21.40 -15.15 -2.95
CA ARG A 8 20.79 -14.09 -3.78
C ARG A 8 19.31 -14.31 -4.06
N ARG A 9 18.87 -15.57 -4.20
CA ARG A 9 17.44 -15.92 -4.31
C ARG A 9 16.70 -15.62 -3.02
N GLU A 10 17.21 -16.05 -1.88
CA GLU A 10 16.57 -15.81 -0.58
C GLU A 10 16.40 -14.32 -0.29
N ARG A 11 17.42 -13.50 -0.61
CA ARG A 11 17.32 -12.05 -0.47
C ARG A 11 16.24 -11.43 -1.37
N ASN A 12 16.13 -11.89 -2.61
CA ASN A 12 15.11 -11.41 -3.54
C ASN A 12 13.70 -11.83 -3.11
N PHE A 13 13.53 -13.05 -2.55
CA PHE A 13 12.24 -13.50 -2.02
C PHE A 13 11.82 -12.73 -0.76
N SER A 14 12.78 -12.44 0.13
CA SER A 14 12.55 -11.62 1.32
C SER A 14 12.10 -10.20 0.96
N GLU A 15 12.80 -9.53 0.02
CA GLU A 15 12.43 -8.18 -0.45
C GLU A 15 11.03 -8.18 -1.12
N PHE A 16 10.71 -9.23 -1.87
CA PHE A 16 9.38 -9.37 -2.51
C PHE A 16 8.27 -9.56 -1.47
N SER A 17 8.51 -10.39 -0.45
CA SER A 17 7.54 -10.62 0.64
C SER A 17 7.28 -9.34 1.44
N ILE A 18 8.31 -8.53 1.71
CA ILE A 18 8.16 -7.29 2.46
C ILE A 18 7.43 -6.23 1.64
N ALA A 19 7.75 -6.09 0.35
CA ALA A 19 7.06 -5.15 -0.53
C ALA A 19 5.57 -5.50 -0.71
N GLN A 20 5.26 -6.78 -0.85
CA GLN A 20 3.89 -7.26 -0.97
C GLN A 20 3.10 -7.08 0.34
N LEU A 21 3.74 -7.33 1.49
CA LEU A 21 3.16 -7.06 2.81
C LEU A 21 2.88 -5.56 2.99
N ALA A 22 3.85 -4.70 2.66
CA ALA A 22 3.69 -3.25 2.74
C ALA A 22 2.55 -2.74 1.84
N GLY A 23 2.42 -3.30 0.63
CA GLY A 23 1.29 -3.01 -0.26
C GLY A 23 -0.06 -3.43 0.31
N ALA A 24 -0.15 -4.62 0.91
CA ALA A 24 -1.38 -5.09 1.55
C ALA A 24 -1.78 -4.24 2.77
N VAL A 25 -0.80 -3.85 3.59
CA VAL A 25 -1.00 -2.94 4.73
C VAL A 25 -1.48 -1.56 4.24
N ALA A 26 -0.85 -0.99 3.22
CA ALA A 26 -1.26 0.28 2.64
C ALA A 26 -2.69 0.23 2.06
N GLN A 27 -3.08 -0.89 1.42
CA GLN A 27 -4.45 -1.11 0.97
C GLN A 27 -5.46 -1.16 2.12
N ALA A 28 -5.13 -1.84 3.22
CA ALA A 28 -6.01 -1.89 4.40
C ALA A 28 -6.23 -0.48 4.98
N PHE A 29 -5.18 0.33 5.09
CA PHE A 29 -5.29 1.73 5.51
C PHE A 29 -6.12 2.58 4.54
N ALA A 30 -5.95 2.38 3.24
CA ALA A 30 -6.76 3.08 2.24
C ALA A 30 -8.25 2.77 2.39
N ILE A 31 -8.63 1.50 2.59
CA ILE A 31 -10.04 1.11 2.77
C ILE A 31 -10.61 1.75 4.04
N CYS A 32 -9.88 1.71 5.16
CA CYS A 32 -10.30 2.35 6.40
C CYS A 32 -10.50 3.86 6.22
N ALA A 33 -9.59 4.55 5.53
CA ALA A 33 -9.69 5.97 5.25
C ALA A 33 -10.89 6.31 4.34
N VAL A 34 -11.21 5.46 3.35
CA VAL A 34 -12.43 5.61 2.54
C VAL A 34 -13.69 5.43 3.38
N CYS A 35 -13.78 4.37 4.19
CA CYS A 35 -14.95 4.11 5.04
C CYS A 35 -15.18 5.25 6.04
N PHE A 36 -14.10 5.74 6.66
CA PHE A 36 -14.17 6.88 7.57
C PHE A 36 -14.58 8.15 6.82
N GLY A 37 -13.96 8.45 5.68
CA GLY A 37 -14.33 9.61 4.85
C GLY A 37 -15.79 9.59 4.41
N LEU A 38 -16.32 8.43 4.03
CA LEU A 38 -17.75 8.25 3.71
C LEU A 38 -18.65 8.52 4.92
N TYR A 39 -18.27 8.05 6.10
CA TYR A 39 -19.01 8.30 7.33
C TYR A 39 -19.11 9.79 7.64
N TRP A 40 -18.02 10.56 7.51
CA TRP A 40 -18.04 12.01 7.71
C TRP A 40 -18.83 12.74 6.61
N ALA A 41 -18.75 12.26 5.36
CA ALA A 41 -19.54 12.80 4.26
C ALA A 41 -21.05 12.65 4.49
N ILE A 42 -21.48 11.50 5.00
CA ILE A 42 -22.88 11.24 5.35
C ILE A 42 -23.35 12.15 6.51
N ASN A 43 -22.46 12.44 7.46
CA ASN A 43 -22.75 13.34 8.58
C ASN A 43 -22.63 14.84 8.22
N GLY A 44 -22.38 15.18 6.96
CA GLY A 44 -22.36 16.57 6.48
C GLY A 44 -21.06 17.34 6.74
N ASP A 45 -20.00 16.68 7.22
CA ASP A 45 -18.70 17.32 7.39
C ASP A 45 -17.82 17.09 6.15
N ALA A 46 -17.92 18.06 5.23
CA ALA A 46 -17.22 18.04 3.96
C ALA A 46 -15.70 18.17 4.10
N ASN A 47 -15.18 18.85 5.14
CA ASN A 47 -13.75 19.05 5.28
C ASN A 47 -13.06 17.76 5.74
N SER A 48 -13.63 17.11 6.76
CA SER A 48 -13.11 15.85 7.28
C SER A 48 -13.24 14.71 6.25
N SER A 49 -14.34 14.68 5.49
CA SER A 49 -14.51 13.68 4.43
C SER A 49 -13.50 13.85 3.30
N THR A 50 -13.24 15.08 2.87
CA THR A 50 -12.33 15.36 1.76
C THR A 50 -10.90 15.02 2.13
N LEU A 51 -10.47 15.36 3.35
CA LEU A 51 -9.14 14.98 3.87
C LEU A 51 -8.99 13.46 3.95
N ALA A 52 -9.97 12.74 4.50
CA ALA A 52 -9.91 11.30 4.60
C ALA A 52 -9.84 10.61 3.22
N LEU A 53 -10.65 11.06 2.26
CA LEU A 53 -10.61 10.55 0.88
C LEU A 53 -9.28 10.85 0.18
N LEU A 54 -8.71 12.05 0.37
CA LEU A 54 -7.38 12.38 -0.16
C LEU A 54 -6.29 11.49 0.43
N THR A 55 -6.32 11.23 1.74
CA THR A 55 -5.35 10.31 2.35
C THR A 55 -5.48 8.89 1.80
N ALA A 56 -6.69 8.41 1.55
CA ALA A 56 -6.91 7.11 0.92
C ALA A 56 -6.29 7.01 -0.48
N ILE A 57 -6.44 8.07 -1.29
CA ILE A 57 -5.84 8.14 -2.63
C ILE A 57 -4.31 8.11 -2.55
N VAL A 58 -3.71 8.84 -1.61
CA VAL A 58 -2.24 8.80 -1.40
C VAL A 58 -1.76 7.40 -1.04
N PHE A 59 -2.46 6.71 -0.12
CA PHE A 59 -2.13 5.33 0.24
C PHE A 59 -2.29 4.36 -0.95
N GLN A 60 -3.29 4.55 -1.80
CA GLN A 60 -3.46 3.74 -3.02
C GLN A 60 -2.32 3.99 -4.03
N ILE A 61 -1.89 5.24 -4.22
CA ILE A 61 -0.76 5.56 -5.11
C ILE A 61 0.54 4.93 -4.58
N MET A 62 0.77 4.96 -3.26
CA MET A 62 1.92 4.30 -2.64
C MET A 62 1.89 2.78 -2.86
N ALA A 63 0.73 2.15 -2.66
CA ALA A 63 0.55 0.73 -2.90
C ALA A 63 0.80 0.35 -4.38
N LEU A 64 0.27 1.13 -5.32
CA LEU A 64 0.47 0.94 -6.77
C LEU A 64 1.93 1.15 -7.17
N THR A 65 2.61 2.15 -6.59
CA THR A 65 4.02 2.43 -6.85
C THR A 65 4.90 1.29 -6.36
N GLY A 66 4.65 0.77 -5.15
CA GLY A 66 5.31 -0.41 -4.63
C GLY A 66 5.09 -1.64 -5.52
N PHE A 67 3.86 -1.85 -5.97
CA PHE A 67 3.50 -2.95 -6.88
C PHE A 67 4.16 -2.83 -8.26
N MET A 68 4.19 -1.63 -8.84
CA MET A 68 4.86 -1.37 -10.13
C MET A 68 6.37 -1.56 -10.05
N ILE A 69 7.01 -1.14 -8.94
CA ILE A 69 8.44 -1.35 -8.69
C ILE A 69 8.73 -2.85 -8.54
N SER A 70 7.88 -3.58 -7.81
CA SER A 70 7.97 -5.03 -7.66
C SER A 70 7.81 -5.78 -8.99
N LYS A 71 6.90 -5.35 -9.88
CA LYS A 71 6.65 -5.99 -11.17
C LYS A 71 7.75 -5.73 -12.23
N ARG A 72 8.60 -4.72 -12.04
CA ARG A 72 9.66 -4.32 -13.00
C ARG A 72 11.01 -4.98 -12.72
N ARG A 73 11.19 -5.63 -11.56
CA ARG A 73 12.37 -6.42 -11.20
C ARG A 73 12.13 -7.91 -11.44
#